data_AF-A0AAE7DLK8-F1
#
_entry.id   AF-A0AAE7DLK8-F1
#
_cell.length_a   1.000
_cell.length_b   1.000
_cell.length_c   1.000
_cell.angle_alpha   90.00
_cell.angle_beta   90.00
_cell.angle_gamma   90.00
#
_symmetry.space_group_name_H-M   'P 1'
#
loop_
_entity.id
_entity.type
_entity.pdbx_description
1 polymer ?
#
loop_
_entity_poly.entity_id
_entity_poly.type
_entity_poly.pdbx_seq_one_letter_code
_entity_poly.pdbx_strand_id
1 'polypeptide(L)'
;MKIRRLVGLIPHLIVCALYVPLHNYGVDLYIDLYGGLTSRGIGIGMTSELMVQYFILMNAIVFLIPVFKFKLVFLSFMLVVILFYFMPHYPVRAMAYTLLGGSLTIAAMWVGQVIDRGQKSKKATVPCILMFQYLGCTALLYSLTACTSQQLYRDEIYLQNSCASPLKLKASHFSNWGPVVGDYVAQVGARQIIGSYISYDKDSVVRIDDDYELLINTTDGSKVIYAPALRAILEGTKPSKQGDVNAWTINDTSICPEVPKDEFDV
;
A
#
# COMPACT_ATOMS: atom_id res chain seq x y z
N MET A 1 -30.12 26.69 17.77
CA MET A 1 -30.27 25.23 17.57
C MET A 1 -30.95 24.61 18.80
N LYS A 2 -31.95 23.73 18.63
CA LYS A 2 -32.56 23.01 19.76
C LYS A 2 -31.49 22.16 20.47
N ILE A 3 -31.39 22.22 21.80
CA ILE A 3 -30.40 21.50 22.65
C ILE A 3 -30.20 20.04 22.22
N ARG A 4 -31.27 19.37 21.77
CA ARG A 4 -31.27 17.99 21.25
C ARG A 4 -30.29 17.78 20.09
N ARG A 5 -30.21 18.73 19.14
CA ARG A 5 -29.25 18.66 18.03
C ARG A 5 -27.82 18.86 18.49
N LEU A 6 -27.58 19.58 19.58
CA LEU A 6 -26.24 19.85 20.10
C LEU A 6 -25.67 18.60 20.78
N VAL A 7 -26.52 17.81 21.47
CA VAL A 7 -26.11 16.52 22.04
C VAL A 7 -25.78 15.50 20.94
N GLY A 8 -26.49 15.53 19.82
CA GLY A 8 -26.21 14.67 18.66
C GLY A 8 -24.89 14.98 17.93
N LEU A 9 -24.22 16.11 18.24
CA LEU A 9 -22.92 16.46 17.67
C LEU A 9 -21.78 15.67 18.33
N ILE A 10 -21.93 15.34 19.60
CA ILE A 10 -20.91 14.69 20.43
C ILE A 10 -20.42 13.37 19.80
N PRO A 11 -21.30 12.44 19.36
CA PRO A 11 -20.85 11.19 18.73
C PRO A 11 -20.05 11.43 17.45
N HIS A 12 -20.43 12.42 16.63
CA HIS A 12 -19.71 12.74 15.39
C HIS A 12 -18.31 13.30 15.68
N LEU A 13 -18.17 14.16 16.69
CA LEU A 13 -16.85 14.67 17.11
C LEU A 13 -15.96 13.54 17.65
N ILE A 14 -16.52 12.63 18.45
CA ILE A 14 -15.78 11.49 18.99
C ILE A 14 -15.25 10.61 17.85
N VAL A 15 -16.08 10.24 16.87
CA VAL A 15 -15.60 9.39 15.77
C VAL A 15 -14.60 10.11 14.86
N CYS A 16 -14.71 11.43 14.69
CA CYS A 16 -13.70 12.21 13.97
C CYS A 16 -12.35 12.20 14.70
N ALA A 17 -12.36 12.33 16.03
CA ALA A 17 -11.15 12.25 16.84
C ALA A 17 -10.56 10.82 16.86
N LEU A 18 -11.41 9.78 16.88
CA LEU A 18 -10.99 8.37 16.87
C LEU A 18 -10.47 7.91 15.52
N TYR A 19 -10.88 8.54 14.42
CA TYR A 19 -10.48 8.12 13.07
C TYR A 19 -8.96 8.07 12.89
N VAL A 20 -8.25 9.11 13.35
CA VAL A 20 -6.78 9.22 13.21
C VAL A 20 -6.04 8.11 13.97
N PRO A 21 -6.23 7.90 15.29
CA PRO A 21 -5.53 6.85 16.00
C PRO A 21 -5.91 5.44 15.51
N LEU A 22 -7.16 5.19 15.11
CA LEU A 22 -7.55 3.88 14.54
C LEU A 22 -6.91 3.63 13.18
N HIS A 23 -6.81 4.67 12.35
CA HIS A 23 -6.13 4.59 11.06
C HIS A 23 -4.64 4.28 11.25
N ASN A 24 -3.96 5.00 12.14
CA ASN A 24 -2.55 4.76 12.45
C ASN A 24 -2.33 3.35 13.00
N TYR A 25 -3.16 2.90 13.95
CA TYR A 25 -3.09 1.54 14.48
C TYR A 25 -3.28 0.48 13.39
N GLY A 26 -4.24 0.68 12.48
CA GLY A 26 -4.46 -0.23 11.35
C GLY A 26 -3.28 -0.27 10.37
N VAL A 27 -2.59 0.86 10.20
CA VAL A 27 -1.36 0.96 9.41
C VAL A 27 -0.23 0.18 10.08
N ASP A 28 0.01 0.39 11.38
CA ASP A 28 1.07 -0.29 12.13
C ASP A 28 0.86 -1.81 12.13
N LEU A 29 -0.36 -2.26 12.40
CA LEU A 29 -0.72 -3.68 12.34
C LEU A 29 -0.50 -4.28 10.95
N TYR A 30 -0.78 -3.52 9.89
CA TYR A 30 -0.53 -3.97 8.53
C TYR A 30 0.97 -4.12 8.25
N ILE A 31 1.78 -3.17 8.74
CA ILE A 31 3.25 -3.22 8.61
C ILE A 31 3.82 -4.44 9.33
N ASP A 32 3.35 -4.71 10.55
CA ASP A 32 3.82 -5.85 11.34
C ASP A 32 3.50 -7.19 10.69
N LEU A 33 2.33 -7.30 10.03
CA LEU A 33 1.88 -8.54 9.40
C LEU A 33 2.43 -8.76 7.98
N TYR A 34 2.63 -7.68 7.21
CA TYR A 34 2.91 -7.76 5.76
C TYR A 34 4.17 -7.04 5.30
N GLY A 35 4.90 -6.37 6.21
CA GLY A 35 6.12 -5.62 5.94
C GLY A 35 5.90 -4.12 5.64
N GLY A 36 6.99 -3.36 5.57
CA GLY A 36 6.99 -1.90 5.42
C GLY A 36 6.22 -1.37 4.19
N LEU A 37 5.48 -0.27 4.38
CA LEU A 37 4.68 0.36 3.31
C LEU A 37 5.53 1.08 2.25
N THR A 38 6.77 1.45 2.57
CA THR A 38 7.69 2.18 1.67
C THR A 38 8.40 1.27 0.67
N SER A 39 8.67 -0.01 1.00
CA SER A 39 9.23 -0.98 0.05
C SER A 39 8.25 -1.34 -1.07
N ARG A 40 6.97 -0.97 -0.93
CA ARG A 40 5.89 -1.15 -1.91
C ARG A 40 5.47 0.16 -2.58
N GLY A 41 6.25 1.23 -2.50
CA GLY A 41 6.03 2.44 -3.30
C GLY A 41 4.78 3.25 -2.95
N ILE A 42 4.34 3.21 -1.70
CA ILE A 42 3.11 3.87 -1.25
C ILE A 42 3.45 5.27 -0.72
N GLY A 43 2.96 6.33 -1.38
CA GLY A 43 2.97 7.68 -0.82
C GLY A 43 1.94 7.81 0.33
N ILE A 44 2.42 7.89 1.56
CA ILE A 44 1.60 7.78 2.80
C ILE A 44 1.06 9.16 3.27
N GLY A 45 1.78 10.25 2.99
CA GLY A 45 1.52 11.57 3.59
C GLY A 45 0.25 12.28 3.09
N MET A 46 0.20 12.69 1.82
CA MET A 46 -0.86 13.62 1.37
C MET A 46 -2.26 13.00 1.29
N THR A 47 -2.36 11.72 0.91
CA THR A 47 -3.66 11.05 0.73
C THR A 47 -4.37 10.74 2.03
N SER A 48 -3.64 10.52 3.13
CA SER A 48 -4.24 10.22 4.44
C SER A 48 -4.86 11.47 5.05
N GLU A 49 -4.17 12.62 4.97
CA GLU A 49 -4.69 13.92 5.41
C GLU A 49 -5.96 14.32 4.67
N LEU A 50 -5.96 14.19 3.34
CA LEU A 50 -7.14 14.47 2.50
C LEU A 50 -8.34 13.61 2.94
N MET A 51 -8.11 12.35 3.30
CA MET A 51 -9.18 11.45 3.74
C MET A 51 -9.72 11.80 5.12
N VAL A 52 -8.86 12.23 6.04
CA VAL A 52 -9.31 12.75 7.34
C VAL A 52 -10.20 13.98 7.14
N GLN A 53 -9.77 14.93 6.30
CA GLN A 53 -10.56 16.13 6.01
C GLN A 53 -11.91 15.78 5.35
N TYR A 54 -11.90 14.88 4.37
CA TYR A 54 -13.09 14.40 3.71
C TYR A 54 -14.06 13.71 4.68
N PHE A 55 -13.55 12.86 5.56
CA PHE A 55 -14.33 12.18 6.59
C PHE A 55 -14.98 13.16 7.57
N ILE A 56 -14.24 14.17 8.03
CA ILE A 56 -14.74 15.23 8.91
C ILE A 56 -15.86 16.02 8.21
N LEU A 57 -15.62 16.45 6.97
CA LEU A 57 -16.59 17.18 6.16
C LEU A 57 -17.88 16.38 5.99
N MET A 58 -17.78 15.11 5.62
CA MET A 58 -18.93 14.24 5.42
C MET A 58 -19.70 13.98 6.72
N ASN A 59 -19.00 13.79 7.85
CA ASN A 59 -19.66 13.66 9.14
C ASN A 59 -20.37 14.95 9.56
N ALA A 60 -19.82 16.13 9.26
CA ALA A 60 -20.48 17.40 9.47
C ALA A 60 -21.76 17.54 8.63
N ILE A 61 -21.71 17.15 7.35
CA ILE A 61 -22.89 17.14 6.46
C ILE A 61 -23.96 16.19 7.00
N VAL A 62 -23.58 14.95 7.34
CA VAL A 62 -24.49 13.93 7.89
C VAL A 62 -25.13 14.39 9.20
N PHE A 63 -24.39 15.11 10.04
CA PHE A 63 -24.91 15.69 11.27
C PHE A 63 -26.01 16.74 11.01
N LEU A 64 -25.82 17.63 10.03
CA LEU A 64 -26.76 18.72 9.72
C LEU A 64 -28.09 18.22 9.15
N ILE A 65 -28.10 17.03 8.53
CA ILE A 65 -29.28 16.43 7.92
C ILE A 65 -30.22 15.86 9.00
N PRO A 66 -31.49 16.31 9.08
CA PRO A 66 -32.42 15.83 10.11
C PRO A 66 -33.06 14.48 9.78
N VAL A 67 -33.08 14.08 8.51
CA VAL A 67 -33.80 12.88 8.04
C VAL A 67 -32.83 11.72 7.88
N PHE A 68 -33.10 10.61 8.56
CA PHE A 68 -32.21 9.44 8.56
C PHE A 68 -31.98 8.84 7.16
N LYS A 69 -33.01 8.81 6.30
CA LYS A 69 -32.88 8.33 4.91
C LYS A 69 -31.81 9.10 4.15
N PHE A 70 -31.80 10.43 4.25
CA PHE A 70 -30.78 11.26 3.61
C PHE A 70 -29.40 11.06 4.23
N LYS A 71 -29.30 10.79 5.54
CA LYS A 71 -28.01 10.44 6.17
C LYS A 71 -27.39 9.19 5.52
N LEU A 72 -28.20 8.16 5.26
CA LEU A 72 -27.73 6.95 4.58
C LEU A 72 -27.29 7.22 3.13
N VAL A 73 -27.99 8.11 2.41
CA VAL A 73 -27.59 8.52 1.05
C VAL A 73 -26.22 9.19 1.06
N PHE A 74 -25.97 10.12 1.99
CA PHE A 74 -24.67 10.80 2.10
C PHE A 74 -23.56 9.88 2.58
N LEU A 75 -23.85 8.94 3.49
CA LEU A 75 -22.91 7.87 3.84
C LEU A 75 -22.55 7.03 2.61
N SER A 76 -23.55 6.57 1.86
CA SER A 76 -23.32 5.78 0.65
C SER A 76 -22.51 6.56 -0.38
N PHE A 77 -22.84 7.82 -0.61
CA PHE A 77 -22.06 8.72 -1.46
C PHE A 77 -20.61 8.83 -1.01
N MET A 78 -20.38 9.03 0.30
CA MET A 78 -19.03 9.09 0.87
C MET A 78 -18.22 7.83 0.53
N LEU A 79 -18.80 6.65 0.76
CA LEU A 79 -18.13 5.37 0.51
C LEU A 79 -17.87 5.14 -0.99
N VAL A 80 -18.83 5.47 -1.86
CA VAL A 80 -18.68 5.34 -3.31
C VAL A 80 -17.55 6.22 -3.83
N VAL A 81 -17.43 7.46 -3.35
CA VAL A 81 -16.32 8.36 -3.75
C VAL A 81 -14.97 7.81 -3.29
N ILE A 82 -14.88 7.28 -2.06
CA ILE A 82 -13.65 6.65 -1.55
C ILE A 82 -13.26 5.45 -2.43
N LEU A 83 -14.23 4.58 -2.76
CA LEU A 83 -14.00 3.44 -3.64
C LEU A 83 -13.59 3.91 -5.04
N PHE A 84 -14.32 4.85 -5.64
CA PHE A 84 -14.01 5.34 -6.98
C PHE A 84 -12.60 5.96 -7.06
N TYR A 85 -12.19 6.70 -6.04
CA TYR A 85 -10.88 7.35 -6.00
C TYR A 85 -9.73 6.36 -5.76
N PHE A 86 -9.89 5.44 -4.80
CA PHE A 86 -8.80 4.55 -4.40
C PHE A 86 -8.81 3.18 -5.07
N MET A 87 -9.96 2.62 -5.45
CA MET A 87 -10.03 1.26 -5.99
C MET A 87 -9.17 1.07 -7.25
N PRO A 88 -9.09 2.02 -8.22
CA PRO A 88 -8.29 1.84 -9.42
C PRO A 88 -6.78 1.73 -9.15
N HIS A 89 -6.28 2.39 -8.10
CA HIS A 89 -4.84 2.54 -7.88
C HIS A 89 -4.34 1.92 -6.56
N TYR A 90 -5.21 1.82 -5.55
CA TYR A 90 -4.88 1.47 -4.16
C TYR A 90 -6.04 0.70 -3.47
N PRO A 91 -6.39 -0.51 -3.93
CA PRO A 91 -7.58 -1.24 -3.47
C PRO A 91 -7.57 -1.57 -1.96
N VAL A 92 -6.40 -1.89 -1.39
CA VAL A 92 -6.27 -2.16 0.05
C VAL A 92 -6.62 -0.91 0.87
N ARG A 93 -6.15 0.27 0.44
CA ARG A 93 -6.51 1.55 1.07
C ARG A 93 -7.99 1.86 0.89
N ALA A 94 -8.54 1.59 -0.29
CA ALA A 94 -9.97 1.77 -0.56
C ALA A 94 -10.83 0.98 0.44
N MET A 95 -10.50 -0.30 0.65
CA MET A 95 -11.21 -1.17 1.59
C MET A 95 -11.04 -0.70 3.05
N ALA A 96 -9.80 -0.37 3.45
CA ALA A 96 -9.54 0.11 4.81
C ALA A 96 -10.31 1.40 5.12
N TYR A 97 -10.25 2.39 4.23
CA TYR A 97 -10.93 3.67 4.43
C TYR A 97 -12.45 3.56 4.35
N THR A 98 -12.99 2.72 3.47
CA THR A 98 -14.43 2.49 3.41
C THR A 98 -14.95 1.75 4.63
N LEU A 99 -14.23 0.73 5.09
CA LEU A 99 -14.62 -0.02 6.28
C LEU A 99 -14.51 0.84 7.55
N LEU A 100 -13.41 1.56 7.72
CA LEU A 100 -13.19 2.46 8.85
C LEU A 100 -14.19 3.62 8.84
N GLY A 101 -14.25 4.38 7.74
CA GLY A 101 -15.13 5.54 7.62
C GLY A 101 -16.62 5.16 7.67
N GLY A 102 -16.98 4.03 7.05
CA GLY A 102 -18.33 3.49 7.08
C GLY A 102 -18.77 3.10 8.48
N SER A 103 -17.98 2.24 9.15
CA SER A 103 -18.31 1.74 10.49
C SER A 103 -18.42 2.87 11.53
N LEU A 104 -17.47 3.81 11.53
CA LEU A 104 -17.46 4.95 12.44
C LEU A 104 -18.66 5.89 12.22
N THR A 105 -19.00 6.19 10.96
CA THR A 105 -20.15 7.06 10.66
C THR A 105 -21.48 6.38 11.01
N ILE A 106 -21.60 5.07 10.76
CA ILE A 106 -22.77 4.28 11.18
C ILE A 106 -22.91 4.29 12.71
N ALA A 107 -21.81 4.07 13.43
CA ALA A 107 -21.80 4.10 14.89
C ALA A 107 -22.25 5.46 15.44
N ALA A 108 -21.73 6.57 14.89
CA ALA A 108 -22.15 7.91 15.29
C ALA A 108 -23.64 8.16 15.03
N MET A 109 -24.15 7.74 13.87
CA MET A 109 -25.57 7.84 13.55
C MET A 109 -26.43 7.01 14.51
N TRP A 110 -26.00 5.80 14.85
CA TRP A 110 -26.72 4.89 15.73
C TRP A 110 -26.80 5.43 17.16
N VAL A 111 -25.67 5.89 17.71
CA VAL A 111 -25.62 6.54 19.03
C VAL A 111 -26.49 7.80 19.05
N GLY A 112 -26.43 8.62 18.00
CA GLY A 112 -27.30 9.80 17.87
C GLY A 112 -28.79 9.44 17.88
N GLN A 113 -29.18 8.36 17.20
CA GLN A 113 -30.56 7.86 17.23
C GLN A 113 -30.98 7.35 18.60
N VAL A 114 -30.10 6.63 19.31
CA VAL A 114 -30.37 6.12 20.66
C VAL A 114 -30.59 7.29 21.63
N ILE A 115 -29.75 8.32 21.56
CA ILE A 115 -29.89 9.54 22.37
C ILE A 115 -31.22 10.25 22.07
N ASP A 116 -31.54 10.43 20.79
CA ASP A 116 -32.81 11.05 20.38
C ASP A 116 -34.03 10.25 20.85
N ARG A 117 -33.98 8.91 20.76
CA ARG A 117 -35.03 8.01 21.26
C ARG A 117 -35.13 8.06 22.78
N GLY A 118 -34.03 8.01 23.52
CA GLY A 118 -34.02 8.11 24.98
C GLY A 118 -34.60 9.44 25.48
N GLN A 119 -34.33 10.55 24.76
CA GLN A 119 -34.94 11.84 25.06
C GLN A 119 -36.42 11.93 24.66
N LYS A 120 -36.86 11.22 23.61
CA LYS A 120 -38.29 11.13 23.23
C LYS A 120 -39.07 10.19 24.16
N SER A 121 -38.43 9.14 24.69
CA SER A 121 -39.03 8.16 25.60
C SER A 121 -39.41 8.76 26.95
N LYS A 122 -38.82 9.88 27.38
CA LYS A 122 -39.34 10.68 28.51
C LYS A 122 -40.65 11.41 28.21
N LYS A 123 -41.18 11.37 26.98
CA LYS A 123 -42.41 12.07 26.57
C LYS A 123 -43.41 11.29 25.70
N ALA A 124 -43.11 10.13 25.13
CA ALA A 124 -44.11 9.21 24.58
C ALA A 124 -43.49 7.87 24.18
N THR A 125 -44.15 6.79 24.57
CA THR A 125 -43.88 5.40 24.19
C THR A 125 -44.56 5.09 22.86
N VAL A 126 -43.82 4.67 21.82
CA VAL A 126 -44.34 3.77 20.76
C VAL A 126 -43.19 2.89 20.25
N PRO A 127 -43.40 1.56 20.09
CA PRO A 127 -42.40 0.61 19.62
C PRO A 127 -42.44 0.47 18.10
N CYS A 128 -41.27 0.34 17.46
CA CYS A 128 -41.16 -0.27 16.14
C CYS A 128 -39.78 -0.93 16.04
N ILE A 129 -39.69 -2.10 16.68
CA ILE A 129 -38.46 -2.92 16.81
C ILE A 129 -38.22 -3.78 15.54
N LEU A 130 -39.13 -3.82 14.57
CA LEU A 130 -39.12 -4.90 13.57
C LEU A 130 -38.48 -4.63 12.19
N MET A 131 -37.87 -3.47 11.93
CA MET A 131 -37.36 -3.17 10.57
C MET A 131 -35.83 -3.02 10.42
N PHE A 132 -35.04 -3.28 11.48
CA PHE A 132 -33.58 -3.04 11.45
C PHE A 132 -32.71 -4.31 11.40
N GLN A 133 -33.32 -5.50 11.46
CA GLN A 133 -32.56 -6.76 11.53
C GLN A 133 -32.04 -7.24 10.16
N TYR A 134 -32.60 -6.76 9.04
CA TYR A 134 -32.25 -7.23 7.69
C TYR A 134 -31.36 -6.27 6.86
N LEU A 135 -31.28 -4.99 7.24
CA LEU A 135 -30.52 -3.99 6.45
C LEU A 135 -29.06 -3.81 6.92
N GLY A 136 -28.76 -4.18 8.16
CA GLY A 136 -27.39 -4.16 8.69
C GLY A 136 -26.51 -5.30 8.18
N CYS A 137 -27.12 -6.45 7.84
CA CYS A 137 -26.39 -7.66 7.41
C CYS A 137 -26.13 -7.68 5.90
N THR A 138 -26.99 -7.05 5.10
CA THR A 138 -26.87 -7.02 3.63
C THR A 138 -25.82 -6.00 3.14
N ALA A 139 -25.64 -4.87 3.83
CA ALA A 139 -24.60 -3.90 3.49
C ALA A 139 -23.17 -4.41 3.80
N LEU A 140 -23.02 -5.34 4.76
CA LEU A 140 -21.75 -5.98 5.10
C LEU A 140 -21.31 -7.06 4.08
N LEU A 141 -22.26 -7.67 3.36
CA LEU A 141 -22.01 -8.77 2.43
C LEU A 141 -21.73 -8.32 0.97
N TYR A 142 -22.21 -7.15 0.54
CA TYR A 142 -21.95 -6.67 -0.83
C TYR A 142 -20.54 -6.11 -1.05
N SER A 143 -19.84 -5.68 0.00
CA SER A 143 -18.46 -5.20 -0.08
C SER A 143 -17.41 -6.32 -0.19
N LEU A 144 -17.80 -7.60 -0.16
CA LEU A 144 -16.87 -8.74 -0.20
C LEU A 144 -16.61 -9.31 -1.60
N THR A 145 -17.14 -8.72 -2.68
CA THR A 145 -16.99 -9.27 -4.05
C THR A 145 -16.17 -8.42 -5.01
N ALA A 146 -15.67 -7.25 -4.59
CA ALA A 146 -14.71 -6.49 -5.39
C ALA A 146 -13.26 -6.87 -5.00
N CYS A 147 -12.90 -8.14 -5.17
CA CYS A 147 -11.50 -8.53 -5.31
C CYS A 147 -11.01 -8.06 -6.69
N THR A 148 -10.67 -6.78 -6.82
CA THR A 148 -9.86 -6.33 -7.95
C THR A 148 -8.41 -6.59 -7.58
N SER A 149 -7.85 -7.68 -8.10
CA SER A 149 -6.42 -7.93 -8.07
C SER A 149 -5.70 -6.71 -8.64
N GLN A 150 -4.95 -5.99 -7.80
CA GLN A 150 -4.09 -4.92 -8.26
C GLN A 150 -3.10 -5.52 -9.26
N GLN A 151 -2.99 -4.95 -10.46
CA GLN A 151 -2.05 -5.46 -11.46
C GLN A 151 -0.64 -5.10 -10.97
N LEU A 152 0.13 -6.15 -10.64
CA LEU A 152 1.47 -6.05 -10.11
C LEU A 152 2.42 -6.23 -11.28
N TYR A 153 3.26 -5.22 -11.53
CA TYR A 153 4.38 -5.35 -12.45
C TYR A 153 5.59 -5.87 -11.68
N ARG A 154 6.38 -6.71 -12.35
CA ARG A 154 7.61 -7.25 -11.79
C ARG A 154 8.79 -6.72 -12.56
N ASP A 155 9.66 -6.03 -11.85
CA ASP A 155 10.91 -5.50 -12.36
C ASP A 155 12.04 -6.46 -11.99
N GLU A 156 12.58 -7.17 -12.98
CA GLU A 156 13.65 -8.14 -12.80
C GLU A 156 14.95 -7.62 -13.41
N ILE A 157 16.02 -7.66 -12.62
CA ILE A 157 17.35 -7.23 -13.03
C ILE A 157 18.20 -8.48 -13.15
N TYR A 158 18.74 -8.71 -14.34
CA TYR A 158 19.60 -9.83 -14.65
C TYR A 158 21.02 -9.36 -14.92
N LEU A 159 21.99 -10.10 -14.42
CA LEU A 159 23.38 -10.02 -14.80
C LEU A 159 23.70 -11.21 -15.71
N GLN A 160 24.19 -10.92 -16.91
CA GLN A 160 24.78 -11.92 -17.78
C GLN A 160 26.29 -11.91 -17.59
N ASN A 161 26.85 -13.00 -17.08
CA ASN A 161 28.29 -13.10 -16.84
C ASN A 161 29.03 -13.02 -18.19
N SER A 162 29.62 -11.86 -18.46
CA SER A 162 30.44 -11.60 -19.65
C SER A 162 31.94 -11.61 -19.31
N CYS A 163 32.30 -12.01 -18.09
CA CYS A 163 33.66 -12.14 -17.63
C CYS A 163 34.29 -13.45 -18.12
N ALA A 164 35.62 -13.53 -18.09
CA ALA A 164 36.36 -14.73 -18.51
C ALA A 164 36.23 -15.91 -17.53
N SER A 165 35.79 -15.67 -16.29
CA SER A 165 35.69 -16.66 -15.22
C SER A 165 34.29 -16.68 -14.57
N PRO A 166 33.90 -17.77 -13.89
CA PRO A 166 32.65 -17.84 -13.15
C PRO A 166 32.58 -16.81 -12.01
N LEU A 167 31.42 -16.17 -11.84
CA LEU A 167 31.17 -15.19 -10.78
C LEU A 167 30.45 -15.83 -9.61
N LYS A 168 30.96 -15.62 -8.39
CA LYS A 168 30.22 -15.86 -7.14
C LYS A 168 29.49 -14.58 -6.75
N LEU A 169 28.17 -14.62 -6.78
CA LEU A 169 27.29 -13.48 -6.56
C LEU A 169 26.60 -13.61 -5.21
N LYS A 170 26.58 -12.52 -4.45
CA LYS A 170 25.81 -12.39 -3.22
C LYS A 170 25.09 -11.06 -3.22
N ALA A 171 23.76 -11.10 -3.24
CA ALA A 171 22.91 -9.92 -3.29
C ALA A 171 22.20 -9.71 -1.95
N SER A 172 22.41 -8.54 -1.34
CA SER A 172 21.69 -8.06 -0.17
C SER A 172 20.57 -7.11 -0.63
N HIS A 173 19.43 -7.12 0.08
CA HIS A 173 18.25 -6.30 -0.29
C HIS A 173 17.79 -6.51 -1.74
N PHE A 174 17.89 -7.77 -2.21
CA PHE A 174 17.60 -8.20 -3.57
C PHE A 174 16.12 -8.00 -4.01
N SER A 175 15.17 -8.03 -3.06
CA SER A 175 13.73 -7.97 -3.38
C SER A 175 12.90 -7.30 -2.28
N ASN A 176 11.77 -6.70 -2.69
CA ASN A 176 10.73 -6.16 -1.81
C ASN A 176 9.53 -7.12 -1.59
N TRP A 177 9.56 -8.34 -2.14
CA TRP A 177 8.43 -9.29 -2.07
C TRP A 177 8.82 -10.78 -2.10
N GLY A 178 10.04 -11.12 -2.52
CA GLY A 178 10.51 -12.51 -2.57
C GLY A 178 11.35 -12.94 -1.35
N PRO A 179 11.57 -14.25 -1.17
CA PRO A 179 12.52 -14.75 -0.18
C PRO A 179 13.94 -14.29 -0.53
N VAL A 180 14.78 -14.13 0.50
CA VAL A 180 16.20 -13.83 0.30
C VAL A 180 16.80 -14.96 -0.52
N VAL A 181 17.33 -14.61 -1.68
CA VAL A 181 18.04 -15.51 -2.57
C VAL A 181 19.49 -15.59 -2.06
N GLY A 182 20.03 -16.81 -1.95
CA GLY A 182 21.33 -17.11 -1.34
C GLY A 182 22.53 -16.72 -2.20
N ASP A 183 23.68 -17.34 -1.95
CA ASP A 183 24.87 -17.11 -2.79
C ASP A 183 24.74 -17.94 -4.08
N TYR A 184 25.01 -17.34 -5.25
CA TYR A 184 24.92 -17.99 -6.56
C TYR A 184 26.27 -18.05 -7.26
N VAL A 185 26.46 -19.05 -8.11
CA VAL A 185 27.59 -19.12 -9.03
C VAL A 185 27.07 -18.96 -10.46
N ALA A 186 27.38 -17.83 -11.10
CA ALA A 186 27.06 -17.57 -12.49
C ALA A 186 28.23 -18.01 -13.39
N GLN A 187 28.02 -19.08 -14.15
CA GLN A 187 28.98 -19.55 -15.17
C GLN A 187 29.16 -18.51 -16.28
N VAL A 188 30.25 -18.59 -17.05
CA VAL A 188 30.49 -17.69 -18.19
C VAL A 188 29.33 -17.80 -19.19
N GLY A 189 28.78 -16.65 -19.59
CA GLY A 189 27.61 -16.53 -20.45
C GLY A 189 26.26 -16.76 -19.75
N ALA A 190 26.24 -17.25 -18.51
CA ALA A 190 25.02 -17.51 -17.76
C ALA A 190 24.33 -16.21 -17.36
N ARG A 191 22.99 -16.23 -17.43
CA ARG A 191 22.13 -15.13 -17.02
C ARG A 191 21.56 -15.43 -15.63
N GLN A 192 21.86 -14.59 -14.66
CA GLN A 192 21.44 -14.74 -13.27
C GLN A 192 20.63 -13.52 -12.81
N ILE A 193 19.55 -13.75 -12.07
CA ILE A 193 18.79 -12.64 -11.48
C ILE A 193 19.58 -12.07 -10.28
N ILE A 194 19.73 -10.75 -10.25
CA ILE A 194 20.45 -9.99 -9.21
C ILE A 194 19.59 -8.92 -8.53
N GLY A 195 18.36 -8.72 -8.99
CA GLY A 195 17.32 -7.95 -8.28
C GLY A 195 15.92 -8.32 -8.79
N SER A 196 14.93 -8.31 -7.90
CA SER A 196 13.53 -8.60 -8.22
C SER A 196 12.61 -7.71 -7.40
N TYR A 197 12.04 -6.69 -8.03
CA TYR A 197 11.18 -5.71 -7.37
C TYR A 197 9.77 -5.77 -7.93
N ILE A 198 8.77 -5.57 -7.08
CA ILE A 198 7.40 -5.32 -7.51
C ILE A 198 7.19 -3.82 -7.63
N SER A 199 6.62 -3.41 -8.76
CA SER A 199 6.13 -2.06 -9.02
C SER A 199 4.64 -2.09 -9.37
N TYR A 200 3.97 -0.96 -9.10
CA TYR A 200 2.55 -0.76 -9.41
C TYR A 200 2.36 0.12 -10.65
N ASP A 201 3.47 0.56 -11.24
CA ASP A 201 3.49 1.45 -12.38
C ASP A 201 4.11 0.71 -13.56
N LYS A 202 3.43 0.79 -14.70
CA LYS A 202 3.80 0.07 -15.92
C LYS A 202 5.08 0.61 -16.56
N ASP A 203 5.40 1.87 -16.26
CA ASP A 203 6.48 2.63 -16.89
C ASP A 203 7.43 3.27 -15.87
N SER A 204 7.45 2.79 -14.62
CA SER A 204 8.41 3.30 -13.63
C SER A 204 9.85 2.86 -13.90
N VAL A 205 10.79 3.75 -13.60
CA VAL A 205 12.21 3.43 -13.44
C VAL A 205 12.36 2.40 -12.30
N VAL A 206 13.25 1.42 -12.47
CA VAL A 206 13.50 0.37 -11.47
C VAL A 206 13.75 0.98 -10.10
N ARG A 207 12.90 0.66 -9.13
CA ARG A 207 13.07 1.06 -7.73
C ARG A 207 13.93 0.04 -7.01
N ILE A 208 15.24 0.27 -7.07
CA ILE A 208 16.24 -0.48 -6.29
C ILE A 208 16.20 0.04 -4.85
N ASP A 209 16.33 -0.83 -3.86
CA ASP A 209 16.47 -0.44 -2.45
C ASP A 209 17.74 0.42 -2.26
N ASP A 210 17.69 1.45 -1.42
CA ASP A 210 18.87 2.31 -1.17
C ASP A 210 20.00 1.54 -0.49
N ASP A 211 19.66 0.51 0.30
CA ASP A 211 20.60 -0.38 0.99
C ASP A 211 21.01 -1.59 0.12
N TYR A 212 20.74 -1.55 -1.19
CA TYR A 212 21.14 -2.62 -2.10
C TYR A 212 22.66 -2.77 -2.21
N GLU A 213 23.11 -4.01 -2.08
CA GLU A 213 24.52 -4.39 -2.27
C GLU A 213 24.62 -5.68 -3.06
N LEU A 214 25.46 -5.68 -4.10
CA LEU A 214 25.83 -6.87 -4.85
C LEU A 214 27.34 -7.08 -4.73
N LEU A 215 27.73 -8.13 -4.02
CA LEU A 215 29.10 -8.61 -3.96
C LEU A 215 29.34 -9.61 -5.10
N ILE A 216 30.35 -9.33 -5.90
CA ILE A 216 30.80 -10.12 -7.04
C ILE A 216 32.22 -10.58 -6.76
N ASN A 217 32.41 -11.88 -6.58
CA ASN A 217 33.71 -12.48 -6.38
C ASN A 217 34.10 -13.33 -7.59
N THR A 218 35.35 -13.22 -8.01
CA THR A 218 36.00 -14.10 -8.97
C THR A 218 37.14 -14.86 -8.29
N THR A 219 37.86 -15.69 -9.05
CA THR A 219 39.15 -16.23 -8.60
C THR A 219 40.19 -15.14 -8.39
N ASP A 220 40.08 -14.02 -9.11
CA ASP A 220 41.18 -13.07 -9.30
C ASP A 220 40.91 -11.72 -8.61
N GLY A 221 39.71 -11.50 -8.07
CA GLY A 221 39.33 -10.25 -7.41
C GLY A 221 37.88 -10.21 -6.94
N SER A 222 37.54 -9.17 -6.17
CA SER A 222 36.19 -8.90 -5.68
C SER A 222 35.75 -7.48 -6.06
N LYS A 223 34.44 -7.31 -6.28
CA LYS A 223 33.83 -6.02 -6.57
C LYS A 223 32.48 -5.92 -5.87
N VAL A 224 32.16 -4.75 -5.34
CA VAL A 224 30.85 -4.46 -4.74
C VAL A 224 30.16 -3.41 -5.58
N ILE A 225 28.88 -3.64 -5.89
CA ILE A 225 28.00 -2.69 -6.58
C ILE A 225 26.89 -2.28 -5.62
N TYR A 226 26.83 -0.99 -5.33
CA TYR A 226 25.80 -0.38 -4.50
C TYR A 226 24.62 0.14 -5.35
N ALA A 227 23.49 0.43 -4.69
CA ALA A 227 22.28 0.94 -5.33
C ALA A 227 22.52 2.10 -6.33
N PRO A 228 23.30 3.16 -6.02
CA PRO A 228 23.49 4.28 -6.94
C PRO A 228 24.20 3.87 -8.23
N ALA A 229 25.21 3.00 -8.13
CA ALA A 229 25.94 2.49 -9.28
C ALA A 229 25.05 1.60 -10.15
N LEU A 230 24.24 0.74 -9.53
CA LEU A 230 23.30 -0.10 -10.27
C LEU A 230 22.23 0.74 -10.98
N ARG A 231 21.69 1.78 -10.34
CA ARG A 231 20.74 2.71 -10.98
C ARG A 231 21.35 3.41 -12.19
N ALA A 232 22.58 3.91 -12.08
CA ALA A 232 23.28 4.55 -13.18
C ALA A 232 23.47 3.60 -14.39
N ILE A 233 23.76 2.32 -14.15
CA ILE A 233 23.86 1.30 -15.21
C ILE A 233 22.50 1.09 -15.90
N LEU A 234 21.41 1.10 -15.12
CA LEU A 234 20.06 0.86 -15.64
C LEU A 234 19.44 2.07 -16.36
N GLU A 235 19.84 3.30 -16.03
CA GLU A 235 19.35 4.52 -16.70
C GLU A 235 19.61 4.52 -18.21
N GLY A 236 20.70 3.89 -18.66
CA GLY A 236 21.03 3.73 -20.08
C GLY A 236 20.35 2.53 -20.77
N THR A 237 19.67 1.66 -20.02
CA THR A 237 19.21 0.35 -20.51
C THR A 237 17.68 0.27 -20.54
N LYS A 238 17.11 0.05 -21.73
CA LYS A 238 15.66 -0.16 -21.86
C LYS A 238 15.27 -1.58 -21.42
N PRO A 239 14.21 -1.76 -20.61
CA PRO A 239 13.72 -3.09 -20.26
C PRO A 239 13.12 -3.81 -21.46
N SER A 240 13.33 -5.12 -21.51
CA SER A 240 12.52 -6.02 -22.32
C SER A 240 11.20 -6.29 -21.59
N LYS A 241 10.07 -6.02 -22.23
CA LYS A 241 8.74 -6.25 -21.65
C LYS A 241 8.21 -7.62 -22.06
N GLN A 242 7.86 -8.45 -21.08
CA GLN A 242 7.20 -9.75 -21.29
C GLN A 242 6.00 -9.89 -20.35
N GLY A 243 4.81 -9.57 -20.86
CA GLY A 243 3.60 -9.52 -20.02
C GLY A 243 3.70 -8.43 -18.97
N ASP A 244 3.52 -8.79 -17.70
CA ASP A 244 3.65 -7.90 -16.54
C ASP A 244 5.08 -7.81 -16.00
N VAL A 245 6.06 -8.41 -16.69
CA VAL A 245 7.48 -8.39 -16.29
C VAL A 245 8.25 -7.40 -17.15
N ASN A 246 8.92 -6.45 -16.51
CA ASN A 246 9.98 -5.64 -17.11
C ASN A 246 11.32 -6.27 -16.73
N ALA A 247 12.09 -6.71 -17.73
CA ALA A 247 13.37 -7.35 -17.49
C ALA A 247 14.52 -6.49 -18.03
N TRP A 248 15.46 -6.13 -17.15
CA TRP A 248 16.74 -5.54 -17.52
C TRP A 248 17.80 -6.62 -17.55
N THR A 249 18.64 -6.63 -18.58
CA THR A 249 19.80 -7.53 -18.64
C THR A 249 21.04 -6.69 -18.81
N ILE A 250 21.95 -6.82 -17.85
CA ILE A 250 23.25 -6.15 -17.85
C ILE A 250 24.27 -7.14 -18.38
N ASN A 251 24.98 -6.77 -19.45
CA ASN A 251 26.00 -7.57 -20.12
C ASN A 251 27.33 -6.82 -20.27
N ASP A 252 27.59 -5.86 -19.38
CA ASP A 252 28.78 -5.03 -19.42
C ASP A 252 29.98 -5.71 -18.73
N THR A 253 31.11 -5.76 -19.42
CA THR A 253 32.38 -6.27 -18.89
C THR A 253 32.99 -5.36 -17.82
N SER A 254 32.54 -4.10 -17.71
CA SER A 254 32.97 -3.18 -16.65
C SER A 254 32.60 -3.67 -15.24
N ILE A 255 31.69 -4.64 -15.12
CA ILE A 255 31.25 -5.25 -13.87
C ILE A 255 32.23 -6.33 -13.38
N CYS A 256 33.10 -6.83 -14.26
CA CYS A 256 34.09 -7.81 -13.88
C CYS A 256 35.07 -7.22 -12.85
N PRO A 257 35.38 -7.95 -11.76
CA PRO A 257 36.43 -7.54 -10.84
C PRO A 257 37.77 -7.42 -11.57
N GLU A 258 38.51 -6.35 -11.29
CA GLU A 258 39.89 -6.20 -11.78
C GLU A 258 40.85 -7.01 -10.90
N VAL A 259 41.89 -7.57 -11.51
CA VAL A 259 42.98 -8.23 -10.79
C VAL A 259 43.74 -7.15 -10.01
N PRO A 260 43.98 -7.32 -8.69
CA PRO A 260 44.84 -6.42 -7.94
C PRO A 260 46.21 -6.31 -8.62
N LYS A 261 46.64 -5.08 -8.94
CA LYS A 261 47.88 -4.82 -9.67
C LYS A 261 49.17 -5.03 -8.86
N ASP A 262 49.08 -5.55 -7.63
CA ASP A 262 50.18 -5.51 -6.66
C ASP A 262 51.03 -6.80 -6.62
N GLU A 263 50.89 -7.72 -7.58
CA GLU A 263 51.65 -8.97 -7.61
C GLU A 263 52.32 -9.24 -8.97
N PHE A 264 52.88 -8.21 -9.60
CA PHE A 264 53.83 -8.35 -10.71
C PHE A 264 54.90 -7.24 -10.64
N ASP A 265 55.69 -7.25 -9.57
CA ASP A 265 57.04 -6.67 -9.56
C ASP A 265 57.95 -7.59 -8.73
N VAL A 266 58.50 -8.63 -9.39
CA VAL A 266 59.70 -9.37 -8.96
C VAL A 266 60.64 -9.49 -10.15
#